data_AF-A0A392T0H6-F1
#
_entry.id   AF-A0A392T0H6-F1
#
_cell.length_a   1.000
_cell.length_b   1.000
_cell.length_c   1.000
_cell.angle_alpha   90.00
_cell.angle_beta   90.00
_cell.angle_gamma   90.00
#
_symmetry.space_group_name_H-M   'P 1'
#
loop_
_entity.id
_entity.type
_entity.pdbx_description
1 polymer ?
#
loop_
_entity_poly.entity_id
_entity_poly.type
_entity_poly.pdbx_seq_one_letter_code
_entity_poly.pdbx_strand_id
1 'polypeptide(L)' 'MMIVALWCIQTKLGDRPPMGKVLEMLEEKDGDLEMPNKPNLYAQDLPAEDVIDDSYSSSWSSN' A
#
# COMPACT_ATOMS: atom_id res chain seq x y z
N MET A 1 10.88 7.02 -14.28
CA MET A 1 11.21 7.73 -13.01
C MET A 1 10.18 7.49 -11.89
N MET A 2 8.87 7.64 -12.10
CA MET A 2 7.86 7.44 -11.04
C MET A 2 7.86 6.01 -10.47
N ILE A 3 8.01 5.00 -11.33
CA ILE A 3 8.08 3.58 -10.92
C ILE A 3 9.23 3.36 -9.94
N VAL A 4 10.42 3.89 -10.22
CA VAL A 4 11.59 3.81 -9.33
C VAL A 4 11.31 4.46 -7.96
N ALA A 5 10.61 5.59 -7.93
CA ALA A 5 10.22 6.22 -6.67
C ALA A 5 9.26 5.32 -5.87
N LEU A 6 8.30 4.69 -6.54
CA LEU A 6 7.38 3.73 -5.91
C LEU A 6 8.12 2.51 -5.32
N TRP A 7 9.16 2.01 -5.99
CA TRP A 7 10.01 0.93 -5.47
C TRP A 7 10.80 1.36 -4.22
N CYS A 8 11.22 2.62 -4.15
CA CYS A 8 12.04 3.15 -3.04
C CYS A 8 11.25 3.43 -1.76
N ILE A 9 9.95 3.71 -1.85
CA ILE A 9 9.10 4.09 -0.70
C ILE A 9 8.33 2.91 -0.09
N GLN A 10 8.59 1.67 -0.52
CA GLN A 10 7.89 0.49 -0.01
C GLN A 10 8.06 0.34 1.50
N THR A 11 6.96 -0.02 2.19
CA THR A 11 6.91 -0.18 3.65
C THR A 11 7.71 -1.39 4.14
N LYS A 12 7.88 -2.40 3.28
CA LYS A 12 8.70 -3.58 3.54
C LYS A 12 10.13 -3.33 3.09
N LEU A 13 11.07 -3.45 4.03
CA LEU A 13 12.50 -3.27 3.76
C LEU A 13 13.06 -4.27 2.74
N GLY A 14 12.49 -5.48 2.67
CA GLY A 14 12.91 -6.52 1.74
C GLY A 14 12.53 -6.25 0.28
N ASP A 15 11.50 -5.44 0.04
CA ASP A 15 11.02 -5.15 -1.32
C ASP A 15 11.72 -3.92 -1.92
N ARG A 16 12.49 -3.19 -1.10
CA ARG A 16 13.26 -2.03 -1.53
C ARG A 16 14.51 -2.49 -2.30
N PRO A 17 14.68 -2.08 -3.57
CA PRO A 17 15.87 -2.44 -4.33
C PRO A 17 17.13 -1.77 -3.74
N PRO A 18 18.29 -2.42 -3.85
CA PRO A 18 19.56 -1.83 -3.44
C PRO A 18 19.92 -0.66 -4.35
N MET A 19 20.75 0.27 -3.86
CA MET A 19 21.09 1.51 -4.59
C MET A 19 21.69 1.24 -5.98
N GLY A 20 22.52 0.20 -6.13
CA GLY A 20 23.03 -0.19 -7.44
C GLY A 20 21.93 -0.58 -8.43
N LYS A 21 20.90 -1.29 -7.96
CA LYS A 21 19.75 -1.65 -8.79
C LYS A 21 18.85 -0.45 -9.08
N VAL A 22 18.72 0.48 -8.13
CA VAL A 22 18.02 1.76 -8.36
C VAL A 22 18.67 2.55 -9.50
N LEU A 23 20.01 2.57 -9.59
CA LEU A 23 20.72 3.23 -10.67
C LEU A 23 20.46 2.55 -12.02
N GLU A 24 20.54 1.22 -12.08
CA GLU A 24 20.17 0.47 -13.29
C GLU A 24 18.75 0.77 -13.75
N MET A 25 17.78 0.82 -12.82
CA MET A 25 16.38 1.17 -13.13
C MET A 25 16.19 2.64 -13.52
N LEU A 26 17.12 3.55 -13.17
CA LEU A 26 17.08 4.94 -13.62
C LEU A 26 17.68 5.12 -15.01
N GLU A 27 18.61 4.26 -15.40
CA GLU A 27 19.21 4.22 -16.73
C GLU A 27 18.33 3.47 -17.75
N GLU A 28 17.51 2.52 -17.28
CA GLU A 28 16.56 1.77 -18.09
C GLU A 28 15.33 2.62 -18.50
N LYS A 29 14.83 2.40 -19.73
CA LYS A 29 13.72 3.16 -20.30
C LYS A 29 12.40 2.75 -19.64
N ASP A 30 11.54 3.73 -19.33
CA ASP A 30 10.31 3.62 -18.51
C ASP A 30 9.31 2.48 -18.85
N GLY A 31 9.49 1.75 -19.96
CA GLY A 31 8.60 0.66 -20.40
C GLY A 31 8.99 -0.74 -19.94
N ASP A 32 10.22 -0.96 -19.47
CA ASP A 32 10.70 -2.31 -19.07
C ASP A 32 10.60 -2.55 -17.55
N LEU A 33 10.26 -1.52 -16.77
CA LEU A 33 10.17 -1.63 -15.31
C LEU A 33 8.77 -2.04 -14.87
N GLU A 34 8.68 -3.16 -14.17
CA GLU A 34 7.43 -3.61 -13.58
C GLU A 34 6.94 -2.69 -12.45
N MET A 35 5.62 -2.60 -12.32
CA MET A 35 4.97 -1.86 -11.24
C MET A 35 5.29 -2.54 -9.90
N PRO A 36 5.79 -1.82 -8.88
CA PRO A 36 6.04 -2.42 -7.57
C PRO A 36 4.75 -2.92 -6.95
N ASN A 37 4.89 -3.91 -6.06
CA ASN A 37 3.76 -4.39 -5.27
C ASN A 37 3.12 -3.25 -4.49
N LYS A 38 1.79 -3.28 -4.37
CA LYS A 38 1.06 -2.28 -3.59
C LYS A 38 1.62 -2.24 -2.17
N PRO A 39 2.01 -1.07 -1.66
CA PRO A 39 2.53 -0.95 -0.31
C PRO A 39 1.48 -1.53 0.64
N ASN A 40 1.90 -2.48 1.46
CA ASN A 40 1.05 -3.04 2.49
C ASN A 40 0.94 -1.97 3.59
N LEU A 41 -0.07 -1.11 3.46
CA LEU A 41 -0.33 -0.02 4.41
C LEU A 41 -0.92 -0.55 5.72
N TYR A 42 -1.47 -1.76 5.70
CA TYR A 42 -1.98 -2.49 6.84
C TYR A 42 -1.79 -3.98 6.55
N ALA A 43 -1.21 -4.73 7.51
CA ALA A 43 -1.40 -6.16 7.55
C ALA A 43 -2.91 -6.43 7.41
N GLN A 44 -3.28 -7.45 6.65
CA GLN A 44 -4.67 -7.79 6.35
C GLN A 44 -5.40 -8.38 7.58
N ASP A 45 -5.37 -7.70 8.72
CA ASP A 45 -6.04 -8.10 9.96
C ASP A 45 -7.22 -7.17 10.26
N LEU A 46 -8.13 -7.07 9.29
CA LEU A 46 -9.53 -7.04 9.64
C LEU A 46 -10.18 -8.17 8.83
N PRO A 47 -10.61 -9.28 9.46
CA PRO A 47 -11.46 -10.22 8.76
C PRO A 47 -12.68 -9.44 8.29
N ALA A 48 -13.07 -9.66 7.04
CA ALA A 48 -14.38 -9.26 6.58
C ALA A 48 -15.39 -10.05 7.42
N GLU A 49 -15.84 -9.49 8.53
CA GLU A 49 -17.08 -9.90 9.19
C GLU A 49 -18.17 -8.97 8.69
N ASP A 50 -18.79 -9.42 7.61
CA ASP A 50 -20.14 -9.12 7.22
C ASP A 50 -21.14 -9.55 8.32
N VAL A 51 -22.15 -8.69 8.55
CA VAL A 51 -23.43 -8.91 9.28
C VAL A 51 -23.30 -8.85 10.82
N ILE A 52 -24.00 -7.98 11.60
CA ILE A 52 -25.46 -7.81 11.75
C ILE A 52 -25.83 -6.39 12.26
N ASP A 53 -26.97 -5.96 11.74
CA ASP A 53 -27.91 -4.89 12.05
C ASP A 53 -28.23 -4.60 13.54
N ASP A 54 -28.78 -3.40 13.73
CA ASP A 54 -29.51 -2.85 14.89
C ASP A 54 -28.76 -2.29 16.13
N SER A 55 -29.08 -1.00 16.37
CA SER A 55 -29.03 -0.28 17.65
C SER A 55 -27.78 0.56 17.99
N TYR A 56 -27.50 1.60 17.18
CA TYR A 56 -26.88 2.83 17.71
C TYR A 56 -27.59 4.10 17.20
N SER A 57 -28.92 4.08 17.16
CA SER A 57 -29.71 5.29 16.93
C SER A 57 -30.80 5.43 17.98
N SER A 58 -30.40 5.67 19.24
CA SER A 58 -31.35 6.04 20.31
C SER A 58 -30.69 6.80 21.47
N SER A 59 -29.78 7.77 21.23
CA SER A 59 -29.24 8.58 22.34
C SER A 59 -28.85 10.03 22.02
N TRP A 60 -29.28 10.61 20.89
CA TRP A 60 -29.10 12.05 20.64
C TRP A 60 -30.41 12.80 20.35
N SER A 61 -31.55 12.17 20.65
CA SER A 61 -32.87 12.79 20.55
C SER A 61 -33.67 12.51 21.81
N SER A 62 -33.16 12.94 22.98
CA SER A 62 -33.93 13.23 24.19
C SER A 62 -32.97 13.59 25.32
N ASN A 63 -32.65 14.88 25.48
CA ASN A 63 -33.03 15.69 26.65
C ASN A 63 -32.55 17.13 26.49
#